data_AF-A0A964DCG3-F1
#
_entry.id   AF-A0A964DCG3-F1
#
_cell.length_a   1.000
_cell.length_b   1.000
_cell.length_c   1.000
_cell.angle_alpha   90.00
_cell.angle_beta   90.00
_cell.angle_gamma   90.00
#
_symmetry.space_group_name_H-M   'P 1'
#
loop_
_entity.id
_entity.type
_entity.pdbx_description
1 polymer ?
#
loop_
_entity_poly.entity_id
_entity_poly.type
_entity_poly.pdbx_seq_one_letter_code
_entity_poly.pdbx_strand_id
1 'polypeptide(L)' 'MRKIIASEYISLDSYFAGPNGEIDWFFWDKEIEKYSIDLISTVDTILFG' A
#
# COMPACT_ATOMS: atom_id res chain seq x y z
N MET A 1 16.80 14.43 8.76
CA MET A 1 16.66 12.97 8.85
C MET A 1 15.56 12.52 7.89
N ARG A 2 15.80 11.49 7.08
CA ARG A 2 14.77 10.91 6.21
C ARG A 2 13.78 10.11 7.06
N LYS A 3 12.47 10.19 6.77
CA LYS A 3 11.44 9.41 7.47
C LYS A 3 11.28 8.05 6.79
N ILE A 4 10.94 7.04 7.58
CA ILE A 4 10.45 5.75 7.09
C ILE A 4 8.93 5.81 7.10
N ILE A 5 8.30 5.46 5.99
CA ILE A 5 6.85 5.41 5.82
C ILE A 5 6.49 3.95 5.55
N ALA A 6 5.55 3.40 6.33
CA ALA A 6 4.89 2.14 6.04
C ALA A 6 3.48 2.45 5.55
N SER A 7 3.11 1.97 4.37
CA SER A 7 1.81 2.22 3.74
C SER A 7 1.30 0.93 3.13
N GLU A 8 0.44 0.23 3.87
CA GLU A 8 -0.05 -1.11 3.54
C GLU A 8 -1.57 -1.11 3.44
N TYR A 9 -2.12 -1.94 2.54
CA TYR A 9 -3.54 -2.30 2.54
C TYR A 9 -3.71 -3.60 3.32
N ILE A 10 -4.47 -3.54 4.42
CA ILE A 10 -4.74 -4.70 5.28
C ILE A 10 -6.24 -4.82 5.56
N SER A 11 -6.71 -6.05 5.75
CA SER A 11 -8.07 -6.31 6.19
C SER A 11 -8.30 -5.81 7.63
N LEU A 12 -9.57 -5.72 8.05
CA LEU A 12 -9.93 -5.31 9.40
C LEU A 12 -9.33 -6.22 10.49
N ASP A 13 -9.13 -7.50 10.15
CA ASP A 13 -8.51 -8.54 10.97
C ASP A 13 -7.01 -8.73 10.70
N SER A 14 -6.36 -7.74 10.08
CA SER A 14 -4.89 -7.61 9.93
C SER A 14 -4.21 -8.58 8.96
N TYR A 15 -4.90 -9.03 7.91
CA TYR A 15 -4.31 -9.81 6.83
C TYR A 15 -4.00 -8.94 5.61
N PHE A 16 -2.83 -9.16 5.00
CA PHE A 16 -2.40 -8.47 3.78
C PHE A 16 -2.84 -9.20 2.51
N ALA A 17 -2.78 -10.53 2.52
CA ALA A 17 -3.11 -11.38 1.38
C ALA A 17 -4.09 -12.48 1.79
N GLY A 18 -4.85 -12.97 0.82
CA GLY A 18 -5.72 -14.12 1.03
C GLY A 18 -4.94 -15.44 1.17
N PRO A 19 -5.65 -16.57 1.42
CA PRO A 19 -5.01 -17.85 1.75
C PRO A 19 -4.04 -18.40 0.68
N ASN A 20 -4.12 -17.95 -0.58
CA ASN A 20 -3.23 -18.35 -1.66
C ASN A 20 -2.22 -17.25 -2.05
N GLY A 21 -2.11 -16.18 -1.26
CA GLY A 21 -1.24 -15.04 -1.56
C GLY A 21 -1.84 -14.00 -2.51
N GLU A 22 -3.15 -14.09 -2.79
CA GLU A 22 -3.88 -13.15 -3.61
C GLU A 22 -4.07 -11.79 -2.92
N ILE A 23 -4.03 -10.73 -3.73
CA ILE A 23 -4.18 -9.33 -3.31
C ILE A 23 -5.33 -8.62 -4.05
N ASP A 24 -6.23 -9.38 -4.67
CA ASP A 24 -7.39 -8.87 -5.42
C ASP A 24 -8.60 -8.53 -4.54
N TRP A 25 -8.45 -8.68 -3.22
CA TRP A 25 -9.51 -8.50 -2.24
C TRP A 25 -9.81 -7.03 -1.91
N PHE A 26 -8.84 -6.12 -2.05
CA PHE A 26 -9.03 -4.71 -1.70
C PHE A 26 -9.61 -3.90 -2.87
N PHE A 27 -10.44 -2.93 -2.53
CA PHE A 27 -11.06 -2.05 -3.52
C PHE A 27 -10.06 -1.03 -4.05
N TRP A 28 -10.05 -0.83 -5.37
CA TRP A 28 -9.21 0.16 -6.05
C TRP A 28 -10.06 1.10 -6.90
N ASP A 29 -10.02 2.39 -6.58
CA ASP A 29 -10.67 3.45 -7.34
C ASP A 29 -9.72 4.62 -7.63
N LYS A 30 -10.27 5.68 -8.22
CA LYS A 30 -9.51 6.88 -8.58
C LYS A 30 -9.01 7.67 -7.37
N GLU A 31 -9.69 7.58 -6.23
CA GLU A 31 -9.26 8.27 -5.01
C GLU A 31 -8.04 7.60 -4.41
N ILE A 32 -8.10 6.27 -4.30
CA ILE A 32 -6.99 5.43 -3.85
C ILE A 32 -5.78 5.53 -4.80
N GLU A 33 -6.03 5.52 -6.10
CA GLU A 33 -4.99 5.73 -7.11
C GLU A 33 -4.29 7.08 -6.91
N LYS A 34 -5.06 8.17 -6.77
CA LYS A 34 -4.51 9.51 -6.56
C LYS A 34 -3.68 9.57 -5.28
N TYR A 35 -4.21 9.05 -4.16
CA TYR A 35 -3.46 9.00 -2.90
C TYR A 35 -2.12 8.26 -3.06
N SER A 36 -2.13 7.13 -3.76
CA SER A 36 -0.93 6.32 -3.98
C SER A 36 0.11 7.06 -4.83
N ILE A 37 -0.33 7.73 -5.90
CA ILE A 37 0.54 8.57 -6.75
C ILE A 37 1.13 9.73 -5.94
N ASP A 38 0.29 10.44 -5.19
CA ASP A 38 0.70 11.57 -4.37
C ASP A 38 1.73 11.12 -3.32
N LEU A 39 1.51 9.99 -2.64
CA LEU A 39 2.46 9.42 -1.68
C LEU A 39 3.80 9.06 -2.33
N ILE A 40 3.79 8.30 -3.43
CA ILE A 40 4.99 7.87 -4.13
C ILE A 40 5.80 9.08 -4.63
N SER A 41 5.13 10.17 -5.01
CA SER A 41 5.79 11.42 -5.44
C SER A 41 6.60 12.11 -4.32
N THR A 42 6.34 11.78 -3.06
CA THR A 42 7.05 12.37 -1.90
C THR A 42 8.31 11.61 -1.48
N VAL A 43 8.56 10.44 -2.05
CA VAL A 43 9.69 9.57 -1.70
C VAL A 43 10.62 9.37 -2.90
N ASP A 44 11.88 9.02 -2.63
CA ASP A 44 12.88 8.72 -3.67
C ASP A 44 13.42 7.28 -3.58
N THR A 45 12.89 6.48 -2.66
CA THR A 45 13.31 5.09 -2.43
C THR A 45 12.09 4.28 -2.01
N ILE A 46 11.91 3.12 -2.64
CA ILE A 46 10.93 2.11 -2.23
C ILE A 46 11.71 0.91 -1.71
N LEU A 47 11.29 0.38 -0.56
CA LEU A 47 11.91 -0.77 0.10
C LEU A 47 10.92 -1.93 0.11
N PHE A 48 11.32 -3.06 -0.48
CA PHE A 48 10.61 -4.34 -0.45
C PHE A 48 11.51 -5.43 0.14
N GLY A 49 10.93 -6.51 0.66
CA GLY A 49 11.62 -7.66 1.23
C GLY A 49 10.78 -8.92 1.17
#